data_AF-A0A846PI59-F1
#
_entry.id   AF-A0A846PI59-F1
#
_cell.length_a   1.000
_cell.length_b   1.000
_cell.length_c   1.000
_cell.angle_alpha   90.00
_cell.angle_beta   90.00
_cell.angle_gamma   90.00
#
_symmetry.space_group_name_H-M   'P 1'
#
loop_
_entity.id
_entity.type
_entity.pdbx_description
1 polymer ?
#
loop_
_entity_poly.entity_id
_entity_poly.type
_entity_poly.pdbx_seq_one_letter_code
_entity_poly.pdbx_strand_id
1 'polypeptide(L)'
;PIGLVYKNIDWLFVPSVFNTYYSHYINGLHKMWIKLHKDKINWDIVVPEAYIILNPKCAAARVSKAQQMTIEGTVATAVCAEKYFNFPIIYIEYSGMYGDPNIVRTVKESLTDAHLLYGGGINTKEKAEEMSQWATIVVGNTIYENGTHSFIDTMRGRLVRELSDVQSKLGKLKKLRKRKRNEKPIDETKKEEKIKKRRFRSRLRVPRFRRKKSPVEDSKETEKESS
;
A
#
# COMPACT_ATOMS: atom_id res chain seq x y z
N PRO A 1 26.95 -20.07 -5.57
CA PRO A 1 26.37 -20.85 -6.69
C PRO A 1 26.73 -20.21 -8.04
N ILE A 2 27.43 -20.96 -8.90
CA ILE A 2 28.04 -20.52 -10.19
C ILE A 2 27.05 -20.59 -11.38
N GLY A 3 25.73 -20.70 -11.13
CA GLY A 3 24.78 -21.19 -12.12
C GLY A 3 23.63 -20.28 -12.59
N LEU A 4 23.57 -18.99 -12.26
CA LEU A 4 22.46 -18.15 -12.75
C LEU A 4 22.72 -17.65 -14.18
N VAL A 5 21.97 -18.17 -15.15
CA VAL A 5 21.91 -17.66 -16.52
C VAL A 5 20.78 -16.64 -16.60
N TYR A 6 21.10 -15.35 -16.72
CA TYR A 6 20.16 -14.22 -16.76
C TYR A 6 19.45 -14.02 -18.11
N LYS A 7 19.33 -15.06 -18.95
CA LYS A 7 18.75 -14.87 -20.29
C LYS A 7 17.22 -14.92 -20.22
N ASN A 8 16.57 -13.90 -20.81
CA ASN A 8 15.12 -13.80 -21.00
C ASN A 8 14.30 -13.69 -19.70
N ILE A 9 14.74 -12.85 -18.76
CA ILE A 9 13.94 -12.44 -17.59
C ILE A 9 13.69 -10.94 -17.62
N ASP A 10 12.51 -10.50 -17.20
CA ASP A 10 12.15 -9.07 -17.14
C ASP A 10 12.68 -8.39 -15.87
N TRP A 11 12.70 -9.13 -14.75
CA TRP A 11 13.05 -8.63 -13.43
C TRP A 11 13.84 -9.69 -12.64
N LEU A 12 14.80 -9.23 -11.85
CA LEU A 12 15.59 -10.00 -10.90
C LEU A 12 15.29 -9.52 -9.49
N PHE A 13 14.45 -10.25 -8.77
CA PHE A 13 14.13 -9.98 -7.38
C PHE A 13 15.25 -10.52 -6.47
N VAL A 14 15.78 -9.66 -5.59
CA VAL A 14 16.96 -9.98 -4.78
C VAL A 14 16.63 -9.80 -3.29
N PRO A 15 16.49 -10.90 -2.53
CA PRO A 15 16.06 -10.84 -1.14
C PRO A 15 17.17 -10.43 -0.18
N SER A 16 16.82 -9.55 0.76
CA SER A 16 17.57 -9.26 1.98
C SER A 16 16.69 -9.62 3.18
N VAL A 17 17.16 -10.49 4.08
CA VAL A 17 16.37 -10.88 5.28
C VAL A 17 16.56 -9.84 6.36
N PHE A 18 15.50 -9.13 6.74
CA PHE A 18 15.57 -7.96 7.64
C PHE A 18 15.31 -8.27 9.11
N ASN A 19 14.68 -9.40 9.44
CA ASN A 19 14.48 -9.84 10.82
C ASN A 19 15.55 -10.85 11.27
N THR A 20 16.82 -10.61 10.96
CA THR A 20 17.95 -11.44 11.44
C THR A 20 19.08 -10.56 11.95
N TYR A 21 19.85 -11.05 12.93
CA TYR A 21 21.08 -10.38 13.39
C TYR A 21 22.30 -10.72 12.51
N TYR A 22 22.15 -11.66 11.59
CA TYR A 22 23.25 -12.11 10.75
C TYR A 22 23.33 -11.26 9.49
N SER A 23 24.20 -10.25 9.52
CA SER A 23 24.46 -9.33 8.40
C SER A 23 24.80 -10.04 7.08
N HIS A 24 25.27 -11.29 7.16
CA HIS A 24 25.45 -12.17 6.01
C HIS A 24 24.21 -12.24 5.10
N TYR A 25 23.01 -12.34 5.67
CA TYR A 25 21.74 -12.42 4.92
C TYR A 25 21.07 -11.06 4.67
N ILE A 26 21.59 -9.99 5.28
CA ILE A 26 21.13 -8.61 5.05
C ILE A 26 21.87 -8.02 3.84
N ASN A 27 23.21 -8.06 3.86
CA ASN A 27 24.05 -7.46 2.82
C ASN A 27 25.29 -8.28 2.44
N GLY A 28 25.68 -9.27 3.25
CA GLY A 28 26.91 -10.03 3.02
C GLY A 28 26.89 -10.82 1.71
N LEU A 29 25.83 -11.57 1.45
CA LEU A 29 25.64 -12.31 0.20
C LEU A 29 25.57 -11.39 -1.03
N HIS A 30 24.96 -10.21 -0.88
CA HIS A 30 24.90 -9.21 -1.96
C HIS A 30 26.30 -8.70 -2.33
N LYS A 31 27.15 -8.40 -1.33
CA LYS A 31 28.54 -8.01 -1.57
C LYS A 31 29.34 -9.12 -2.27
N MET A 32 29.12 -10.38 -1.87
CA MET A 32 29.75 -11.53 -2.53
C MET A 32 29.29 -11.67 -3.99
N TRP A 33 27.99 -11.55 -4.24
CA TRP A 33 27.41 -11.58 -5.59
C TRP A 33 28.01 -10.48 -6.48
N ILE A 34 28.04 -9.23 -5.99
CA ILE A 34 28.64 -8.10 -6.71
C ILE A 34 30.13 -8.36 -6.97
N LYS A 35 30.90 -8.83 -5.97
CA LYS A 35 32.33 -9.11 -6.16
C LYS A 35 32.58 -10.16 -7.25
N LEU A 36 31.73 -11.19 -7.33
CA LEU A 36 31.87 -12.28 -8.30
C LEU A 36 31.35 -11.94 -9.70
N HIS A 37 30.40 -10.99 -9.81
CA HIS A 37 29.63 -10.77 -11.03
C HIS A 37 29.49 -9.29 -11.45
N LYS A 38 30.24 -8.35 -10.86
CA LYS A 38 30.08 -6.89 -11.04
C LYS A 38 29.81 -6.43 -12.48
N ASP A 39 30.54 -6.97 -13.45
CA ASP A 39 30.48 -6.54 -14.86
C ASP A 39 29.36 -7.26 -15.65
N LYS A 40 28.62 -8.16 -15.00
CA LYS A 40 27.55 -8.99 -15.59
C LYS A 40 26.17 -8.69 -15.00
N ILE A 41 26.09 -7.85 -13.97
CA ILE A 41 24.82 -7.50 -13.34
C ILE A 41 24.16 -6.39 -14.14
N ASN A 42 23.01 -6.68 -14.74
CA ASN A 42 22.14 -5.65 -15.27
C ASN A 42 21.31 -5.05 -14.13
N TRP A 43 21.70 -3.87 -13.65
CA TRP A 43 21.05 -3.20 -12.52
C TRP A 43 19.63 -2.70 -12.84
N ASP A 44 19.31 -2.46 -14.11
CA ASP A 44 18.01 -1.91 -14.52
C ASP A 44 16.84 -2.88 -14.24
N ILE A 45 17.14 -4.18 -14.12
CA ILE A 45 16.15 -5.21 -13.83
C ILE A 45 16.19 -5.68 -12.36
N VAL A 46 17.11 -5.16 -11.54
CA VAL A 46 17.26 -5.61 -10.14
C VAL A 46 16.22 -4.94 -9.26
N VAL A 47 15.44 -5.76 -8.56
CA VAL A 47 14.42 -5.31 -7.60
C VAL A 47 14.78 -5.84 -6.22
N PRO A 48 15.25 -5.00 -5.29
CA PRO A 48 15.58 -5.45 -3.95
C PRO A 48 14.31 -5.69 -3.11
N GLU A 49 14.30 -6.77 -2.33
CA GLU A 49 13.16 -7.15 -1.47
C GLU A 49 13.58 -7.26 0.00
N ALA A 50 12.86 -6.60 0.89
CA ALA A 50 13.05 -6.73 2.32
C ALA A 50 12.16 -7.86 2.86
N TYR A 51 12.77 -9.02 3.07
CA TYR A 51 12.10 -10.20 3.62
C TYR A 51 11.95 -10.09 5.13
N ILE A 52 10.74 -10.35 5.62
CA ILE A 52 10.42 -10.54 7.02
C ILE A 52 9.83 -11.95 7.18
N ILE A 53 10.65 -12.88 7.65
CA ILE A 53 10.30 -14.30 7.72
C ILE A 53 9.66 -14.61 9.07
N LEU A 54 8.38 -14.96 9.07
CA LEU A 54 7.55 -15.08 10.28
C LEU A 54 7.09 -16.51 10.56
N ASN A 55 7.38 -17.49 9.69
CA ASN A 55 7.26 -18.90 10.04
C ASN A 55 8.60 -19.45 10.60
N PRO A 56 8.76 -19.65 11.92
CA PRO A 56 10.01 -20.13 12.50
C PRO A 56 10.35 -21.58 12.11
N LYS A 57 9.36 -22.36 11.63
CA LYS A 57 9.53 -23.77 11.27
C LYS A 57 9.99 -23.96 9.82
N CYS A 58 10.01 -22.90 9.00
CA CYS A 58 10.42 -23.03 7.60
C CYS A 58 11.94 -23.13 7.44
N ALA A 59 12.39 -23.70 6.31
CA ALA A 59 13.82 -23.82 6.01
C ALA A 59 14.49 -22.45 5.89
N ALA A 60 13.82 -21.46 5.28
CA ALA A 60 14.32 -20.10 5.15
C ALA A 60 14.62 -19.45 6.50
N ALA A 61 13.75 -19.63 7.51
CA ALA A 61 13.98 -19.13 8.87
C ALA A 61 15.19 -19.77 9.53
N ARG A 62 15.35 -21.10 9.42
CA ARG A 62 16.52 -21.81 9.99
C ARG A 62 17.83 -21.38 9.35
N VAL A 63 17.87 -21.28 8.03
CA VAL A 63 19.09 -20.91 7.28
C VAL A 63 19.49 -19.48 7.58
N SER A 64 18.54 -18.54 7.47
CA SER A 64 18.79 -17.10 7.69
C SER A 64 18.89 -16.71 9.17
N LYS A 65 18.54 -17.63 10.08
CA LYS A 65 18.42 -17.40 11.52
C LYS A 65 17.46 -16.24 11.82
N ALA A 66 16.33 -16.23 11.11
CA ALA A 66 15.27 -15.25 11.28
C ALA A 66 14.73 -15.28 12.71
N GLN A 67 14.49 -14.09 13.26
CA GLN A 67 13.98 -13.86 14.61
C GLN A 67 12.45 -13.89 14.58
N GLN A 68 11.86 -14.44 15.64
CA GLN A 68 10.43 -14.28 15.88
C GLN A 68 10.15 -12.82 16.22
N MET A 69 9.04 -12.29 15.71
CA MET A 69 8.69 -10.88 15.84
C MET A 69 7.29 -10.74 16.43
N THR A 70 7.09 -9.70 17.23
CA THR A 70 5.76 -9.20 17.55
C THR A 70 5.18 -8.43 16.36
N ILE A 71 3.89 -8.06 16.41
CA ILE A 71 3.27 -7.19 15.40
C ILE A 71 4.04 -5.87 15.31
N GLU A 72 4.30 -5.23 16.47
CA GLU A 72 5.05 -3.98 16.57
C GLU A 72 6.45 -4.12 15.97
N GLY A 73 7.19 -5.17 16.32
CA GLY A 73 8.52 -5.39 15.76
C GLY A 73 8.50 -5.63 14.25
N THR A 74 7.46 -6.31 13.74
CA THR A 74 7.27 -6.54 12.31
C THR A 74 7.02 -5.21 11.58
N VAL A 75 6.14 -4.37 12.11
CA VAL A 75 5.87 -3.01 11.59
C VAL A 75 7.14 -2.16 11.61
N ALA A 76 7.86 -2.12 12.73
CA ALA A 76 9.10 -1.36 12.84
C ALA A 76 10.14 -1.82 11.82
N THR A 77 10.26 -3.13 11.60
CA THR A 77 11.14 -3.70 10.59
C THR A 77 10.73 -3.27 9.17
N ALA A 78 9.45 -3.37 8.84
CA ALA A 78 8.92 -2.99 7.53
C ALA A 78 9.09 -1.49 7.25
N VAL A 79 8.76 -0.63 8.22
CA VAL A 79 8.93 0.83 8.11
C VAL A 79 10.40 1.19 8.00
N CYS A 80 11.30 0.53 8.74
CA CYS A 80 12.73 0.75 8.60
C CYS A 80 13.23 0.38 7.19
N ALA A 81 12.82 -0.79 6.69
CA ALA A 81 13.18 -1.23 5.34
C ALA A 81 12.65 -0.28 4.25
N GLU A 82 11.41 0.21 4.35
CA GLU A 82 10.84 1.18 3.43
C GLU A 82 11.52 2.56 3.57
N LYS A 83 11.46 3.17 4.75
CA LYS A 83 11.79 4.59 4.94
C LYS A 83 13.25 4.90 5.07
N TYR A 84 14.03 4.00 5.66
CA TYR A 84 15.46 4.22 5.87
C TYR A 84 16.29 3.59 4.73
N PHE A 85 15.93 2.37 4.33
CA PHE A 85 16.67 1.65 3.28
C PHE A 85 16.07 1.80 1.88
N ASN A 86 14.90 2.43 1.74
CA ASN A 86 14.24 2.67 0.45
C ASN A 86 13.95 1.39 -0.33
N PHE A 87 13.62 0.30 0.37
CA PHE A 87 13.20 -0.94 -0.31
C PHE A 87 11.86 -0.71 -1.01
N PRO A 88 11.75 -1.02 -2.32
CA PRO A 88 10.50 -0.90 -3.07
C PRO A 88 9.52 -2.02 -2.72
N ILE A 89 10.00 -3.11 -2.11
CA ILE A 89 9.21 -4.29 -1.76
C ILE A 89 9.48 -4.70 -0.32
N ILE A 90 8.40 -4.87 0.44
CA ILE A 90 8.39 -5.58 1.71
C ILE A 90 7.73 -6.93 1.47
N TYR A 91 8.40 -8.02 1.83
CA TYR A 91 7.89 -9.38 1.67
C TYR A 91 7.66 -10.02 3.05
N ILE A 92 6.40 -10.26 3.40
CA ILE A 92 6.03 -11.06 4.57
C ILE A 92 6.02 -12.54 4.18
N GLU A 93 6.94 -13.32 4.77
CA GLU A 93 7.19 -14.72 4.38
C GLU A 93 6.78 -15.70 5.49
N TYR A 94 5.80 -16.54 5.18
CA TYR A 94 5.20 -17.56 6.04
C TYR A 94 5.31 -18.99 5.47
N SER A 95 6.15 -19.22 4.47
CA SER A 95 6.39 -20.50 3.76
C SER A 95 5.99 -21.75 4.54
N GLY A 96 5.04 -22.51 4.01
CA GLY A 96 4.54 -23.75 4.64
C GLY A 96 3.46 -23.55 5.72
N MET A 97 3.05 -22.32 6.02
CA MET A 97 1.98 -22.01 6.96
C MET A 97 1.17 -20.79 6.50
N TYR A 98 -0.11 -20.73 6.87
CA TYR A 98 -0.90 -19.51 6.70
C TYR A 98 -0.61 -18.54 7.85
N GLY A 99 -0.22 -17.31 7.52
CA GLY A 99 0.13 -16.27 8.49
C GLY A 99 -1.08 -15.57 9.08
N ASP A 100 -0.85 -14.71 10.08
CA ASP A 100 -1.89 -13.89 10.71
C ASP A 100 -2.25 -12.69 9.80
N PRO A 101 -3.49 -12.59 9.31
CA PRO A 101 -3.93 -11.46 8.49
C PRO A 101 -3.79 -10.09 9.18
N ASN A 102 -3.86 -10.04 10.51
CA ASN A 102 -3.73 -8.79 11.26
C ASN A 102 -2.32 -8.21 11.14
N ILE A 103 -1.29 -9.05 11.11
CA ILE A 103 0.09 -8.61 10.88
C ILE A 103 0.21 -8.00 9.49
N VAL A 104 -0.29 -8.69 8.47
CA VAL A 104 -0.22 -8.23 7.07
C VAL A 104 -0.96 -6.91 6.89
N ARG A 105 -2.16 -6.80 7.46
CA ARG A 105 -2.95 -5.56 7.47
C ARG A 105 -2.20 -4.41 8.14
N THR A 106 -1.70 -4.62 9.36
CA THR A 106 -1.04 -3.55 10.14
C THR A 106 0.23 -3.07 9.45
N VAL A 107 1.00 -3.99 8.87
CA VAL A 107 2.14 -3.64 8.03
C VAL A 107 1.68 -2.84 6.81
N LYS A 108 0.64 -3.27 6.09
CA LYS A 108 0.13 -2.54 4.93
C LYS A 108 -0.28 -1.11 5.26
N GLU A 109 -0.97 -0.92 6.38
CA GLU A 109 -1.44 0.40 6.86
C GLU A 109 -0.27 1.30 7.30
N SER A 110 0.88 0.72 7.66
CA SER A 110 2.10 1.46 8.04
C SER A 110 3.00 1.86 6.86
N LEU A 111 2.88 1.16 5.72
CA LEU A 111 3.65 1.42 4.51
C LEU A 111 3.01 2.53 3.67
N THR A 112 3.83 3.23 2.91
CA THR A 112 3.41 4.37 2.10
C THR A 112 3.70 4.19 0.62
N ASP A 113 4.92 3.76 0.29
CA ASP A 113 5.45 3.71 -1.07
C ASP A 113 5.78 2.27 -1.48
N ALA A 114 6.28 1.46 -0.55
CA ALA A 114 6.66 0.09 -0.81
C ALA A 114 5.46 -0.81 -1.10
N HIS A 115 5.66 -1.72 -2.06
CA HIS A 115 4.70 -2.76 -2.35
C HIS A 115 4.82 -3.89 -1.31
N LEU A 116 3.69 -4.27 -0.72
CA LEU A 116 3.63 -5.39 0.19
C LEU A 116 3.36 -6.69 -0.57
N LEU A 117 4.28 -7.63 -0.47
CA LEU A 117 4.10 -9.02 -0.86
C LEU A 117 3.81 -9.89 0.36
N TYR A 118 2.98 -10.91 0.17
CA TYR A 118 2.72 -11.94 1.17
C TYR A 118 2.83 -13.32 0.51
N GLY A 119 3.64 -14.20 1.09
CA GLY A 119 3.75 -15.59 0.68
C GLY A 119 3.60 -16.51 1.88
N GLY A 120 2.72 -17.51 1.79
CA GLY A 120 2.57 -18.51 2.86
C GLY A 120 1.19 -19.15 2.94
N GLY A 121 1.12 -20.47 2.78
CA GLY A 121 -0.05 -21.29 3.14
C GLY A 121 -1.36 -20.96 2.41
N ILE A 122 -1.30 -20.23 1.30
CA ILE A 122 -2.46 -19.93 0.45
C ILE A 122 -2.77 -21.15 -0.39
N ASN A 123 -3.74 -21.94 0.05
CA ASN A 123 -4.18 -23.17 -0.62
C ASN A 123 -5.70 -23.27 -0.77
N THR A 124 -6.42 -22.19 -0.45
CA THR A 124 -7.86 -22.08 -0.68
C THR A 124 -8.20 -20.69 -1.21
N LYS A 125 -9.36 -20.60 -1.84
CA LYS A 125 -9.91 -19.35 -2.36
C LYS A 125 -10.08 -18.30 -1.25
N GLU A 126 -10.56 -18.71 -0.08
CA GLU A 126 -10.85 -17.83 1.06
C GLU A 126 -9.57 -17.17 1.58
N LYS A 127 -8.49 -17.95 1.70
CA LYS A 127 -7.17 -17.45 2.11
C LYS A 127 -6.58 -16.48 1.08
N ALA A 128 -6.73 -16.78 -0.21
CA ALA A 128 -6.30 -15.88 -1.27
C ALA A 128 -7.08 -14.56 -1.24
N GLU A 129 -8.39 -14.64 -1.05
CA GLU A 129 -9.30 -13.50 -0.94
C GLU A 129 -9.08 -12.64 0.32
N GLU A 130 -8.66 -13.24 1.43
CA GLU A 130 -8.35 -12.52 2.66
C GLU A 130 -7.03 -11.75 2.53
N MET A 131 -5.94 -12.43 2.15
CA MET A 131 -4.62 -11.79 2.07
C MET A 131 -4.51 -10.77 0.94
N SER A 132 -5.22 -10.98 -0.17
CA SER A 132 -5.21 -10.05 -1.32
C SER A 132 -5.86 -8.69 -1.05
N GLN A 133 -6.60 -8.54 0.07
CA GLN A 133 -7.08 -7.23 0.52
C GLN A 133 -5.94 -6.31 0.97
N TRP A 134 -4.81 -6.89 1.40
CA TRP A 134 -3.72 -6.19 2.05
C TRP A 134 -2.42 -6.23 1.26
N ALA A 135 -2.15 -7.33 0.55
CA ALA A 135 -0.88 -7.57 -0.12
C ALA A 135 -1.06 -8.20 -1.51
N THR A 136 -0.04 -8.06 -2.35
CA THR A 136 0.07 -8.97 -3.50
C THR A 136 0.48 -10.35 -3.01
N ILE A 137 -0.32 -11.35 -3.35
CA ILE A 137 -0.13 -12.71 -2.85
C ILE A 137 0.82 -13.53 -3.74
N VAL A 138 1.68 -14.32 -3.12
CA VAL A 138 2.58 -15.29 -3.76
C VAL A 138 2.10 -16.70 -3.42
N VAL A 139 1.74 -17.46 -4.45
CA VAL A 139 1.20 -18.83 -4.32
C VAL A 139 2.14 -19.79 -5.03
N GLY A 140 2.68 -20.78 -4.31
CA GLY A 140 3.64 -21.75 -4.82
C GLY A 140 3.31 -23.19 -4.45
N ASN A 141 3.40 -23.52 -3.15
CA ASN A 141 3.34 -24.91 -2.65
C ASN A 141 2.14 -25.73 -3.16
N THR A 142 0.95 -25.13 -3.24
CA THR A 142 -0.28 -25.80 -3.70
C THR A 142 -0.14 -26.44 -5.08
N ILE A 143 0.70 -25.89 -5.96
CA ILE A 143 0.94 -26.47 -7.29
C ILE A 143 1.62 -27.85 -7.16
N TYR A 144 2.58 -27.97 -6.25
CA TYR A 144 3.35 -29.20 -6.03
C TYR A 144 2.60 -30.20 -5.15
N GLU A 145 1.84 -29.72 -4.16
CA GLU A 145 1.13 -30.55 -3.19
C GLU A 145 -0.20 -31.09 -3.73
N ASN A 146 -0.92 -30.29 -4.53
CA ASN A 146 -2.32 -30.56 -4.91
C ASN A 146 -2.57 -30.44 -6.43
N GLY A 147 -1.54 -30.13 -7.22
CA GLY A 147 -1.63 -29.99 -8.66
C GLY A 147 -2.20 -28.64 -9.13
N THR A 148 -2.15 -28.42 -10.44
CA THR A 148 -2.54 -27.16 -11.09
C THR A 148 -4.02 -26.82 -10.93
N HIS A 149 -4.91 -27.81 -10.76
CA HIS A 149 -6.34 -27.54 -10.56
C HIS A 149 -6.61 -26.79 -9.24
N SER A 150 -5.96 -27.22 -8.16
CA SER A 150 -6.08 -26.57 -6.84
C SER A 150 -5.55 -25.14 -6.85
N PHE A 151 -4.47 -24.88 -7.60
CA PHE A 151 -3.98 -23.52 -7.83
C PHE A 151 -5.02 -22.65 -8.56
N ILE A 152 -5.61 -23.16 -9.64
CA ILE A 152 -6.64 -22.43 -10.39
C ILE A 152 -7.84 -22.14 -9.46
N ASP A 153 -8.31 -23.11 -8.69
CA ASP A 153 -9.42 -22.94 -7.75
C ASP A 153 -9.13 -21.87 -6.69
N THR A 154 -7.92 -21.89 -6.13
CA THR A 154 -7.42 -20.88 -5.18
C THR A 154 -7.46 -19.48 -5.79
N MET A 155 -7.10 -19.35 -7.08
CA MET A 155 -7.06 -18.06 -7.77
C MET A 155 -8.42 -17.62 -8.37
N ARG A 156 -9.37 -18.55 -8.58
CA ARG A 156 -10.67 -18.26 -9.20
C ARG A 156 -11.47 -17.19 -8.45
N GLY A 157 -11.41 -17.14 -7.13
CA GLY A 157 -12.12 -16.11 -6.35
C GLY A 157 -11.69 -14.69 -6.69
N ARG A 158 -10.38 -14.49 -6.85
CA ARG A 158 -9.81 -13.21 -7.27
C ARG A 158 -10.20 -12.85 -8.70
N LEU A 159 -10.07 -13.78 -9.64
CA LEU A 159 -10.45 -13.57 -11.05
C LEU A 159 -11.92 -13.14 -11.17
N VAL A 160 -12.83 -13.78 -10.41
CA VAL A 160 -14.24 -13.42 -10.41
C VAL A 160 -14.49 -12.02 -9.80
N ARG A 161 -13.78 -11.65 -8.72
CA ARG A 161 -13.87 -10.29 -8.16
C ARG A 161 -13.33 -9.22 -9.11
N GLU A 162 -12.17 -9.42 -9.71
CA GLU A 162 -11.60 -8.48 -10.68
C GLU A 162 -12.55 -8.27 -11.86
N LEU A 163 -13.15 -9.36 -12.39
CA LEU A 163 -14.16 -9.27 -13.44
C LEU A 163 -15.42 -8.52 -12.98
N SER A 164 -15.90 -8.76 -11.75
CA SER A 164 -17.05 -8.06 -11.18
C SER A 164 -16.78 -6.56 -10.99
N ASP A 165 -15.60 -6.18 -10.51
CA ASP A 165 -15.19 -4.79 -10.32
C ASP A 165 -15.06 -4.04 -11.65
N VAL A 166 -14.50 -4.70 -12.66
CA VAL A 166 -14.44 -4.18 -14.04
C VAL A 166 -15.84 -3.97 -14.59
N GLN A 167 -16.74 -4.93 -14.44
CA GLN A 167 -18.13 -4.82 -14.88
C GLN A 167 -18.88 -3.69 -14.15
N SER A 168 -18.66 -3.53 -12.83
CA SER A 168 -19.22 -2.45 -12.02
C SER A 168 -18.73 -1.07 -12.47
N LYS A 169 -17.41 -0.92 -12.70
CA LYS A 169 -16.81 0.32 -13.25
C LYS A 169 -17.37 0.65 -14.63
N LEU A 170 -17.48 -0.33 -15.52
CA LEU A 170 -18.10 -0.17 -16.85
C LEU A 170 -19.56 0.27 -16.75
N GLY A 171 -20.32 -0.29 -15.80
CA GLY A 171 -21.70 0.12 -15.53
C GLY A 171 -21.82 1.57 -15.09
N LYS A 172 -20.94 2.03 -14.17
CA LYS A 172 -20.87 3.44 -13.73
C LYS A 172 -20.50 4.38 -14.88
N LEU A 173 -19.53 4.01 -15.72
CA LEU A 173 -19.12 4.75 -16.92
C LEU A 173 -20.26 4.91 -17.94
N LYS A 174 -21.02 3.84 -18.20
CA LYS A 174 -22.20 3.88 -19.08
C LYS A 174 -23.29 4.82 -18.52
N LYS A 175 -23.57 4.77 -17.22
CA LYS A 175 -24.53 5.68 -16.55
C LYS A 175 -24.08 7.14 -16.63
N LEU A 176 -22.79 7.42 -16.43
CA LEU A 176 -22.22 8.76 -16.52
C LEU A 176 -22.31 9.32 -17.94
N ARG A 177 -21.99 8.51 -18.96
CA ARG A 177 -22.16 8.89 -20.37
C ARG A 177 -23.62 9.18 -20.71
N LYS A 178 -24.57 8.37 -20.23
CA LYS A 178 -26.01 8.60 -20.45
C LYS A 178 -26.50 9.89 -19.78
N ARG A 179 -26.00 10.21 -18.57
CA ARG A 179 -26.29 11.49 -17.89
C ARG A 179 -25.77 12.70 -18.69
N LYS A 180 -24.50 12.69 -19.11
CA LYS A 180 -23.92 13.77 -19.92
C LYS A 180 -24.63 13.98 -21.26
N ARG A 181 -25.15 12.90 -21.86
CA ARG A 181 -25.91 12.98 -23.11
C ARG A 181 -27.34 13.54 -22.92
N ASN A 182 -27.90 13.39 -21.73
CA ASN A 182 -29.25 13.87 -21.38
C ASN A 182 -29.24 15.24 -20.67
N GLU A 183 -28.08 15.74 -20.26
CA GLU A 183 -27.93 17.13 -19.85
C GLU A 183 -28.13 18.03 -21.08
N LYS A 184 -29.21 18.81 -21.06
CA LYS A 184 -29.42 19.86 -22.07
C LYS A 184 -28.21 20.79 -22.07
N PRO A 185 -27.72 21.25 -23.23
CA PRO A 185 -26.64 22.23 -23.28
C PRO A 185 -27.03 23.42 -22.41
N ILE A 186 -26.10 23.83 -21.56
CA ILE A 186 -26.29 24.99 -20.70
C ILE A 186 -26.44 26.19 -21.63
N ASP A 187 -27.63 26.77 -21.66
CA ASP A 187 -27.89 28.03 -22.35
C ASP A 187 -27.16 29.15 -21.59
N GLU A 188 -25.94 29.46 -22.04
CA GLU A 188 -25.03 30.41 -21.40
C GLU A 188 -25.66 31.81 -21.24
N THR A 189 -26.56 32.18 -22.15
CA THR A 189 -27.29 33.45 -22.13
C THR A 189 -28.21 33.57 -20.89
N LYS A 190 -28.89 32.48 -20.49
CA LYS A 190 -29.73 32.45 -19.28
C LYS A 190 -28.92 32.43 -17.99
N LYS A 191 -27.69 31.89 -18.03
CA LYS A 191 -26.78 31.87 -16.88
C LYS A 191 -26.23 33.27 -16.62
N GLU A 192 -25.86 34.00 -17.66
CA GLU A 192 -25.45 35.40 -17.57
C GLU A 192 -26.57 36.33 -17.09
N GLU A 193 -27.80 36.16 -17.58
CA GLU A 193 -28.96 36.93 -17.10
C GLU A 193 -29.22 36.70 -15.60
N LYS A 194 -29.10 35.45 -15.12
CA LYS A 194 -29.22 35.13 -13.68
C LYS A 194 -28.11 35.77 -12.85
N ILE A 195 -26.88 35.81 -13.37
CA ILE A 195 -25.74 36.46 -12.70
C ILE A 195 -25.92 37.98 -12.67
N LYS A 196 -26.37 38.59 -13.77
CA LYS A 196 -26.70 40.03 -13.87
C LYS A 196 -27.84 40.40 -12.92
N LYS A 197 -28.92 39.62 -12.86
CA LYS A 197 -30.05 39.83 -11.92
C LYS A 197 -29.64 39.71 -10.45
N ARG A 198 -28.75 38.77 -10.09
CA ARG A 198 -28.21 38.65 -8.72
C ARG A 198 -27.31 39.84 -8.35
N ARG A 199 -26.45 40.30 -9.27
CA ARG A 199 -25.57 41.48 -9.08
C ARG A 199 -26.35 42.79 -8.98
N PHE A 200 -27.48 42.91 -9.67
CA PHE A 200 -28.36 44.08 -9.58
C PHE A 200 -29.07 44.15 -8.22
N ARG A 201 -29.59 43.03 -7.72
CA ARG A 201 -30.26 42.95 -6.40
C ARG A 201 -29.31 43.23 -5.21
N SER A 202 -28.02 42.93 -5.33
CA SER A 202 -27.05 43.22 -4.27
C SER A 202 -26.65 44.70 -4.18
N ARG A 203 -26.82 45.49 -5.25
CA ARG A 203 -26.46 46.93 -5.28
C ARG A 203 -27.53 47.86 -4.69
N LEU A 204 -28.76 47.37 -4.46
CA LEU A 204 -29.88 48.15 -3.90
C LEU A 204 -29.96 48.12 -2.36
N ARG A 205 -29.03 47.46 -1.66
CA ARG A 205 -28.96 47.50 -0.19
C ARG A 205 -28.14 48.70 0.27
N VAL A 206 -28.81 49.78 0.65
CA VAL A 206 -28.18 50.95 1.30
C VAL A 206 -27.82 50.58 2.76
N PRO A 207 -26.60 50.86 3.26
CA PRO A 207 -26.24 50.57 4.65
C PRO A 207 -26.96 51.51 5.63
N ARG A 208 -27.58 50.97 6.68
CA ARG A 208 -28.09 51.76 7.81
C ARG A 208 -26.93 52.19 8.71
N PHE A 209 -26.70 53.49 8.84
CA PHE A 209 -25.77 54.07 9.83
C PHE A 209 -26.30 53.83 11.26
N ARG A 210 -25.49 53.20 12.11
CA ARG A 210 -25.79 52.98 13.54
C ARG A 210 -24.98 53.98 14.37
N ARG A 211 -25.66 54.85 15.13
CA ARG A 211 -25.05 55.86 16.03
C ARG A 211 -24.23 55.19 17.13
N LYS A 212 -23.00 55.67 17.37
CA LYS A 212 -22.17 55.33 18.53
C LYS A 212 -22.74 55.97 19.81
N LYS A 213 -22.73 55.23 20.93
CA LYS A 213 -22.77 55.79 22.29
C LYS A 213 -21.40 55.58 22.95
N SER A 214 -20.94 56.60 23.65
CA SER A 214 -19.69 56.77 24.40
C SER A 214 -19.73 56.08 25.79
N PRO A 215 -18.58 55.97 26.50
CA PRO A 215 -18.30 54.94 27.49
C PRO A 215 -18.62 55.36 28.93
N VAL A 216 -18.79 54.38 29.82
CA VAL A 216 -18.76 54.57 31.28
C VAL A 216 -17.85 53.48 31.87
N GLU A 217 -16.86 53.93 32.63
CA GLU A 217 -15.96 53.15 33.48
C GLU A 217 -16.74 52.51 34.65
N ASP A 218 -16.34 51.31 35.07
CA ASP A 218 -16.02 51.14 36.49
C ASP A 218 -15.07 49.97 36.76
N SER A 219 -14.24 50.24 37.74
CA SER A 219 -13.11 49.52 38.31
C SER A 219 -13.46 48.20 39.02
N LYS A 220 -12.53 47.23 39.00
CA LYS A 220 -11.90 46.68 40.22
C LYS A 220 -10.83 45.64 39.94
N GLU A 221 -9.76 45.79 40.71
CA GLU A 221 -8.52 45.02 40.77
C GLU A 221 -8.71 43.56 41.19
N THR A 222 -7.82 42.68 40.74
CA THR A 222 -6.86 42.03 41.64
C THR A 222 -5.72 41.41 40.83
N GLU A 223 -4.52 41.76 41.25
CA GLU A 223 -3.22 41.34 40.75
C GLU A 223 -2.68 40.18 41.60
N LYS A 224 -1.64 39.49 41.07
CA LYS A 224 -0.63 38.62 41.75
C LYS A 224 -1.04 37.16 42.07
N GLU A 225 -0.18 36.15 41.96
CA GLU A 225 1.23 36.04 41.57
C GLU A 225 1.56 34.58 41.23
N SER A 226 2.69 34.43 40.54
CA SER A 226 3.49 33.26 40.20
C SER A 226 3.62 32.12 41.24
N SER A 227 3.57 30.87 40.73
CA SER A 227 4.53 29.77 40.97
C SER A 227 4.34 28.71 39.88
#